data_AF-A0A7V7N201-F1
#
_entry.id   AF-A0A7V7N201-F1
#
_cell.length_a   1.000
_cell.length_b   1.000
_cell.length_c   1.000
_cell.angle_alpha   90.00
_cell.angle_beta   90.00
_cell.angle_gamma   90.00
#
_symmetry.space_group_name_H-M   'P 1'
#
loop_
_entity.id
_entity.type
_entity.pdbx_description
1 polymer ?
#
loop_
_entity_poly.entity_id
_entity_poly.type
_entity_poly.pdbx_seq_one_letter_code
_entity_poly.pdbx_strand_id
1 'polypeptide(L)'
;MANQSKSMVFGFVIIAAIIFAVALGYRMTQVSDKPVSTSTPEPVTIDKATDSEPEIKVVSYDKNKIDMSERPSPEEQAEIAARSPHFMKFAMRYKTGEEAVKALPQYIENDQFEEAEFLIKFIETQFPDTPIPDEFADL
;
A
#
# COMPACT_ATOMS: atom_id res chain seq x y z
N MET A 1 -25.85 -16.35 -46.19
CA MET A 1 -25.04 -16.85 -45.06
C MET A 1 -25.44 -16.05 -43.83
N ALA A 2 -26.27 -16.61 -42.93
CA ALA A 2 -26.75 -15.91 -41.75
C ALA A 2 -26.87 -16.92 -40.59
N ASN A 3 -25.78 -17.15 -39.85
CA ASN A 3 -25.90 -17.85 -38.57
C ASN A 3 -24.76 -17.66 -37.56
N GLN A 4 -23.87 -16.68 -37.74
CA GLN A 4 -22.69 -16.53 -36.87
C GLN A 4 -22.92 -15.63 -35.63
N SER A 5 -24.01 -14.84 -35.56
CA SER A 5 -24.20 -13.88 -34.46
C SER A 5 -24.85 -14.43 -33.19
N LYS A 6 -25.48 -15.61 -33.22
CA LYS A 6 -26.19 -16.16 -32.05
C LYS A 6 -25.26 -16.78 -30.99
N SER A 7 -24.08 -17.25 -31.38
CA SER A 7 -23.18 -17.98 -30.47
C SER A 7 -22.39 -17.04 -29.54
N MET A 8 -22.07 -15.82 -29.98
CA MET A 8 -21.32 -14.85 -29.16
C MET A 8 -22.17 -14.25 -28.03
N VAL A 9 -23.47 -14.07 -28.27
CA VAL A 9 -24.41 -13.52 -27.27
C VAL A 9 -24.67 -14.51 -26.13
N PHE A 10 -24.75 -15.81 -26.43
CA PHE A 10 -24.96 -16.84 -25.41
C PHE A 10 -23.79 -16.95 -24.41
N GLY A 11 -22.55 -16.78 -24.86
CA GLY A 11 -21.38 -16.76 -23.98
C GLY A 11 -21.40 -15.58 -23.00
N PHE A 12 -21.77 -14.39 -23.48
CA PHE A 12 -21.88 -13.20 -22.62
C PHE A 12 -22.96 -13.35 -21.54
N VAL A 13 -24.10 -13.99 -21.87
CA VAL A 13 -25.18 -14.23 -20.91
C VAL A 13 -24.76 -15.19 -19.78
N ILE A 14 -23.96 -16.22 -20.10
CA ILE A 14 -23.44 -17.16 -19.09
C ILE A 14 -22.49 -16.45 -18.13
N ILE A 15 -21.57 -15.63 -18.66
CA ILE A 15 -20.60 -14.89 -17.84
C ILE A 15 -21.34 -13.89 -16.93
N ALA A 16 -22.33 -13.16 -17.46
CA ALA A 16 -23.15 -12.23 -16.68
C ALA A 16 -23.93 -12.93 -15.54
N ALA A 17 -24.48 -14.13 -15.80
CA ALA A 17 -25.18 -14.91 -14.79
C ALA A 17 -24.27 -15.36 -13.63
N ILE A 18 -23.02 -15.75 -13.95
CA ILE A 18 -22.03 -16.16 -12.94
C ILE A 18 -21.64 -14.97 -12.05
N ILE A 19 -21.35 -13.81 -12.65
CA ILE A 19 -20.98 -12.59 -11.90
C ILE A 19 -22.12 -12.15 -10.97
N PHE A 20 -23.36 -12.23 -11.44
CA PHE A 20 -24.54 -11.88 -10.65
C PHE A 20 -24.76 -12.82 -9.45
N ALA A 21 -24.52 -14.12 -9.62
CA ALA A 21 -24.61 -15.09 -8.52
C ALA A 21 -23.54 -14.87 -7.45
N VAL A 22 -22.29 -14.55 -7.84
CA VAL A 22 -21.20 -14.23 -6.90
C VAL A 22 -21.52 -12.96 -6.10
N ALA A 23 -22.04 -11.92 -6.77
CA ALA A 23 -22.43 -10.67 -6.11
C ALA A 23 -23.55 -10.88 -5.07
N LEU A 24 -24.57 -11.67 -5.40
CA LEU A 24 -25.65 -12.01 -4.46
C LEU A 24 -25.15 -12.82 -3.25
N GLY A 25 -24.23 -13.77 -3.46
CA GLY A 25 -23.60 -14.53 -2.37
C GLY A 25 -22.84 -13.61 -1.41
N TYR A 26 -22.03 -12.68 -1.95
CA TYR A 26 -21.24 -11.74 -1.16
C TYR A 26 -22.10 -10.74 -0.35
N ARG A 27 -23.21 -10.28 -0.95
CA ARG A 27 -24.15 -9.36 -0.28
C ARG A 27 -24.92 -10.03 0.86
N MET A 28 -25.14 -11.34 0.79
CA MET A 28 -25.88 -12.09 1.80
C MET A 28 -25.00 -12.47 3.01
N THR A 29 -23.68 -12.60 2.83
CA THR A 29 -22.73 -12.88 3.92
C THR A 29 -22.34 -11.66 4.76
N GLN A 30 -22.63 -10.43 4.31
CA GLN A 30 -22.30 -9.19 5.04
C GLN A 30 -23.42 -8.65 5.93
N VAL A 31 -24.59 -9.30 6.02
CA VAL A 31 -25.74 -8.82 6.82
C VAL A 31 -25.69 -9.35 8.27
N SER A 32 -24.51 -9.42 8.88
CA SER A 32 -24.38 -9.80 10.29
C SER A 32 -23.21 -9.10 10.95
N ASP A 33 -23.25 -7.77 10.99
CA ASP A 33 -22.50 -7.04 12.01
C ASP A 33 -23.42 -6.14 12.82
N LYS A 34 -23.47 -6.53 14.10
CA LYS A 34 -24.24 -5.96 15.20
C LYS A 34 -23.78 -4.52 15.46
N PRO A 35 -24.65 -3.63 15.97
CA PRO A 35 -24.26 -2.25 16.25
C PRO A 35 -23.16 -2.22 17.31
N VAL A 36 -21.99 -1.72 16.94
CA VAL A 36 -20.88 -1.44 17.84
C VAL A 36 -21.35 -0.39 18.84
N SER A 37 -21.42 -0.82 20.10
CA SER A 37 -21.71 0.02 21.25
C SER A 37 -20.60 1.07 21.38
N THR A 38 -20.91 2.32 21.05
CA THR A 38 -20.09 3.49 21.36
C THR A 38 -20.05 3.67 22.87
N SER A 39 -19.01 3.15 23.51
CA SER A 39 -18.62 3.56 24.86
C SER A 39 -17.93 4.92 24.75
N THR A 40 -18.61 5.95 25.24
CA THR A 40 -18.10 7.30 25.46
C THR A 40 -17.01 7.23 26.55
N PRO A 41 -15.75 7.62 26.29
CA PRO A 41 -14.79 7.79 27.38
C PRO A 41 -15.15 9.07 28.17
N GLU A 42 -15.23 8.93 29.49
CA GLU A 42 -15.44 10.03 30.43
C GLU A 42 -14.30 11.06 30.35
N PRO A 43 -14.57 12.36 30.57
CA PRO A 43 -13.55 13.38 30.53
C PRO A 43 -12.64 13.27 31.77
N VAL A 44 -11.34 13.11 31.53
CA VAL A 44 -10.30 13.17 32.56
C VAL A 44 -10.28 14.57 33.16
N THR A 45 -10.63 14.70 34.44
CA THR A 45 -10.40 15.91 35.23
C THR A 45 -8.90 16.06 35.46
N ILE A 46 -8.27 16.99 34.76
CA ILE A 46 -6.88 17.37 35.00
C ILE A 46 -6.88 18.28 36.23
N ASP A 47 -6.57 17.70 37.38
CA ASP A 47 -6.27 18.46 38.59
C ASP A 47 -5.02 19.32 38.38
N LYS A 48 -5.18 20.57 38.77
CA LYS A 48 -4.27 21.70 38.58
C LYS A 48 -3.14 21.60 39.61
N ALA A 49 -1.90 21.37 39.18
CA ALA A 49 -0.67 22.01 39.67
C ALA A 49 0.58 21.21 39.28
N THR A 50 1.35 21.69 38.30
CA THR A 50 2.76 22.03 38.47
C THR A 50 3.15 22.92 37.29
N ASP A 51 3.58 24.11 37.64
CA ASP A 51 4.00 25.20 36.77
C ASP A 51 5.37 24.85 36.17
N SER A 52 5.38 23.96 35.17
CA SER A 52 6.51 23.79 34.28
C SER A 52 6.11 24.30 32.92
N GLU A 53 6.33 25.60 32.71
CA GLU A 53 6.38 26.21 31.39
C GLU A 53 7.23 25.27 30.50
N PRO A 54 6.68 24.70 29.42
CA PRO A 54 7.50 23.94 28.51
C PRO A 54 8.51 24.92 27.92
N GLU A 55 9.79 24.77 28.25
CA GLU A 55 10.87 25.43 27.51
C GLU A 55 10.75 24.98 26.05
N ILE A 56 10.07 25.79 25.24
CA ILE A 56 10.03 25.62 23.80
C ILE A 56 11.46 25.91 23.33
N LYS A 57 12.28 24.86 23.21
CA LYS A 57 13.54 24.94 22.49
C LYS A 57 13.20 25.20 21.03
N VAL A 58 13.13 26.49 20.68
CA VAL A 58 13.03 26.92 19.29
C VAL A 58 14.33 26.49 18.61
N VAL A 59 14.30 25.33 17.96
CA VAL A 59 15.38 24.92 17.06
C VAL A 59 15.36 25.91 15.90
N SER A 60 16.27 26.88 15.94
CA SER A 60 16.46 27.82 14.84
C SER A 60 17.06 27.05 13.68
N TYR A 61 16.23 26.65 12.73
CA TYR A 61 16.70 26.11 11.46
C TYR A 61 17.40 27.24 10.71
N ASP A 62 18.71 27.07 10.50
CA ASP A 62 19.51 27.96 9.68
C ASP A 62 19.02 27.85 8.23
N LYS A 63 18.18 28.81 7.80
CA LYS A 63 17.57 28.83 6.47
C LYS A 63 18.61 28.85 5.33
N ASN A 64 19.88 29.11 5.64
CA ASN A 64 20.97 29.15 4.69
C ASN A 64 21.73 27.82 4.58
N LYS A 65 21.41 26.82 5.42
CA LYS A 65 21.91 25.44 5.32
C LYS A 65 20.86 24.52 4.73
N ILE A 66 20.16 24.97 3.69
CA ILE A 66 19.51 24.02 2.80
C ILE A 66 20.65 23.37 2.05
N ASP A 67 21.01 22.16 2.47
CA ASP A 67 21.91 21.32 1.69
C ASP A 67 21.23 21.11 0.34
N MET A 68 21.64 21.90 -0.66
CA MET A 68 21.19 21.78 -2.05
C MET A 68 21.91 20.60 -2.72
N SER A 69 22.07 19.50 -1.98
CA SER A 69 22.57 18.23 -2.44
C SER A 69 21.69 17.79 -3.61
N GLU A 70 22.22 18.01 -4.80
CA GLU A 70 21.90 17.32 -6.05
C GLU A 70 20.40 17.21 -6.34
N ARG A 71 19.91 18.15 -7.16
CA ARG A 71 18.65 17.90 -7.85
C ARG A 71 18.82 16.61 -8.66
N PRO A 72 17.99 15.57 -8.43
CA PRO A 72 18.10 14.33 -9.17
C PRO A 72 18.03 14.62 -10.66
N SER A 73 18.76 13.84 -11.45
CA SER A 73 18.77 13.99 -12.90
C SER A 73 17.34 13.83 -13.45
N PRO A 74 17.03 14.37 -14.65
CA PRO A 74 15.71 14.18 -15.25
C PRO A 74 15.29 12.70 -15.39
N GLU A 75 16.27 11.80 -15.55
CA GLU A 75 16.06 10.36 -15.62
C GLU A 75 15.74 9.77 -14.25
N GLU A 76 16.49 10.13 -13.21
CA GLU A 76 16.22 9.73 -11.82
C GLU A 76 14.86 10.25 -11.35
N GLN A 77 14.47 11.48 -11.74
CA GLN A 77 13.15 12.02 -11.43
C GLN A 77 12.03 11.22 -12.07
N ALA A 78 12.22 10.74 -13.31
CA ALA A 78 11.24 9.91 -13.98
C ALA A 78 11.12 8.54 -13.30
N GLU A 79 12.24 7.93 -12.89
CA GLU A 79 12.24 6.67 -12.14
C GLU A 79 11.60 6.81 -10.76
N ILE A 80 11.90 7.89 -10.03
CA ILE A 80 11.28 8.19 -8.73
C ILE A 80 9.78 8.42 -8.88
N ALA A 81 9.35 9.09 -9.95
CA ALA A 81 7.94 9.33 -10.24
C ALA A 81 7.19 8.04 -10.57
N ALA A 82 7.82 7.14 -11.35
CA ALA A 82 7.27 5.83 -11.67
C ALA A 82 7.17 4.94 -10.42
N ARG A 83 8.18 4.98 -9.54
CA ARG A 83 8.27 4.13 -8.35
C ARG A 83 7.43 4.62 -7.17
N SER A 84 7.24 5.92 -7.03
CA SER A 84 6.53 6.57 -5.92
C SER A 84 5.16 5.98 -5.57
N PRO A 85 4.23 5.75 -6.52
CA PRO A 85 2.93 5.17 -6.19
C PRO A 85 3.04 3.73 -5.65
N HIS A 86 4.01 2.95 -6.13
CA HIS A 86 4.26 1.60 -5.65
C HIS A 86 4.82 1.62 -4.22
N PHE A 87 5.76 2.51 -3.93
CA PHE A 87 6.35 2.66 -2.59
C PHE A 87 5.30 3.05 -1.55
N MET A 88 4.40 3.97 -1.88
CA MET A 88 3.28 4.33 -0.99
C MET A 88 2.39 3.12 -0.71
N LYS A 89 2.04 2.36 -1.76
CA LYS A 89 1.23 1.14 -1.64
C LYS A 89 1.91 0.10 -0.75
N PHE A 90 3.21 -0.11 -0.92
CA PHE A 90 3.99 -1.06 -0.12
C PHE A 90 4.10 -0.61 1.34
N ALA A 91 4.37 0.67 1.59
CA ALA A 91 4.42 1.22 2.95
C ALA A 91 3.08 1.09 3.71
N MET A 92 1.95 1.15 2.99
CA MET A 92 0.63 0.92 3.61
C MET A 92 0.37 -0.57 3.87
N ARG A 93 0.94 -1.48 3.08
CA ARG A 93 0.62 -2.90 3.09
C ARG A 93 1.57 -3.72 3.97
N TYR A 94 2.85 -3.37 3.96
CA TYR A 94 3.92 -4.08 4.64
C TYR A 94 4.48 -3.17 5.73
N LYS A 95 4.43 -3.66 6.97
CA LYS A 95 4.94 -2.92 8.13
C LYS A 95 6.39 -3.28 8.44
N THR A 96 6.83 -4.42 7.93
CA THR A 96 8.16 -4.99 8.17
C THR A 96 8.77 -5.50 6.86
N GLY A 97 10.10 -5.53 6.79
CA GLY A 97 10.82 -6.07 5.64
C GLY A 97 10.54 -7.56 5.42
N GLU A 98 10.40 -8.36 6.49
CA GLU A 98 10.09 -9.80 6.38
C GLU A 98 8.74 -10.07 5.70
N GLU A 99 7.72 -9.25 5.99
CA GLU A 99 6.41 -9.35 5.34
C GLU A 99 6.50 -9.02 3.84
N ALA A 100 7.30 -8.01 3.50
CA ALA A 100 7.53 -7.61 2.12
C ALA A 100 8.27 -8.72 1.35
N VAL A 101 9.32 -9.32 1.94
CA VAL A 101 10.04 -10.46 1.33
C VAL A 101 9.11 -11.65 1.11
N LYS A 102 8.25 -11.99 2.07
CA LYS A 102 7.27 -13.08 1.93
C LYS A 102 6.24 -12.84 0.83
N ALA A 103 6.03 -11.60 0.42
CA ALA A 103 5.10 -11.26 -0.63
C ALA A 103 5.72 -11.31 -2.04
N LEU A 104 7.05 -11.28 -2.16
CA LEU A 104 7.77 -11.34 -3.46
C LEU A 104 7.35 -12.55 -4.32
N PRO A 105 7.28 -13.79 -3.79
CA PRO A 105 6.84 -14.94 -4.57
C PRO A 105 5.44 -14.76 -5.15
N GLN A 106 4.53 -14.12 -4.41
CA GLN A 106 3.16 -13.89 -4.89
C GLN A 106 3.13 -12.93 -6.08
N TYR A 107 4.00 -11.93 -6.13
CA TYR A 107 4.06 -11.04 -7.29
C TYR A 107 4.61 -11.75 -8.52
N ILE A 108 5.61 -12.60 -8.35
CA ILE A 108 6.20 -13.41 -9.43
C ILE A 108 5.21 -14.45 -9.95
N GLU A 109 4.51 -15.16 -9.07
CA GLU A 109 3.48 -16.14 -9.42
C GLU A 109 2.28 -15.53 -10.18
N ASN A 110 2.03 -14.23 -9.99
CA ASN A 110 0.96 -13.48 -10.66
C ASN A 110 1.44 -12.72 -11.91
N ASP A 111 2.65 -13.00 -12.42
CA ASP A 111 3.28 -12.32 -13.56
C ASP A 111 3.45 -10.79 -13.37
N GLN A 112 3.52 -10.33 -12.11
CA GLN A 112 3.67 -8.92 -11.72
C GLN A 112 5.14 -8.57 -11.44
N PHE A 113 5.99 -8.75 -12.45
CA PHE A 113 7.45 -8.60 -12.31
C PHE A 113 7.88 -7.17 -11.98
N GLU A 114 7.23 -6.16 -12.56
CA GLU A 114 7.53 -4.74 -12.27
C GLU A 114 7.25 -4.40 -10.80
N GLU A 115 6.13 -4.88 -10.25
CA GLU A 115 5.82 -4.69 -8.84
C GLU A 115 6.77 -5.46 -7.92
N ALA A 116 7.28 -6.62 -8.34
CA ALA A 116 8.28 -7.35 -7.59
C ALA A 116 9.61 -6.57 -7.53
N GLU A 117 10.07 -6.03 -8.66
CA GLU A 117 11.28 -5.19 -8.73
C GLU A 117 11.15 -3.94 -7.84
N PHE A 118 10.00 -3.26 -7.89
CA PHE A 118 9.77 -2.12 -7.01
C PHE A 118 9.66 -2.52 -5.53
N LEU A 119 9.17 -3.72 -5.22
CA LEU A 119 9.12 -4.20 -3.85
C LEU A 119 10.52 -4.51 -3.31
N ILE A 120 11.43 -5.04 -4.12
CA ILE A 120 12.84 -5.24 -3.78
C ILE A 120 13.48 -3.89 -3.44
N LYS A 121 13.40 -2.91 -4.36
CA LYS A 121 13.92 -1.55 -4.13
C LYS A 121 13.32 -0.91 -2.87
N PHE A 122 12.05 -1.19 -2.57
CA PHE A 122 11.39 -0.70 -1.36
C PHE A 122 11.99 -1.32 -0.09
N ILE A 123 12.23 -2.63 -0.09
CA ILE A 123 12.87 -3.35 1.02
C ILE A 123 14.28 -2.81 1.25
N GLU A 124 15.08 -2.65 0.20
CA GLU A 124 16.43 -2.10 0.30
C GLU A 124 16.43 -0.68 0.88
N THR A 125 15.45 0.15 0.49
CA THR A 125 15.38 1.56 0.93
C THR A 125 14.85 1.70 2.36
N GLN A 126 13.81 0.96 2.74
CA GLN A 126 13.12 1.13 4.03
C GLN A 126 13.58 0.14 5.10
N PHE A 127 14.10 -1.01 4.71
CA PHE A 127 14.50 -2.11 5.59
C PHE A 127 15.88 -2.67 5.20
N PRO A 128 16.95 -1.86 5.27
CA PRO A 128 18.29 -2.25 4.83
C PRO A 128 18.87 -3.46 5.59
N ASP A 129 18.37 -3.74 6.79
CA ASP A 129 18.80 -4.89 7.61
C ASP A 129 18.09 -6.21 7.23
N THR A 130 17.09 -6.17 6.33
CA THR A 130 16.35 -7.37 5.94
C THR A 130 17.07 -8.07 4.78
N PRO A 131 17.48 -9.34 4.95
CA PRO A 131 18.09 -10.10 3.87
C PRO A 131 17.04 -10.45 2.81
N ILE A 132 17.30 -10.05 1.57
CA ILE A 132 16.51 -10.45 0.41
C ILE A 132 17.11 -11.76 -0.12
N PRO A 133 16.31 -12.82 -0.31
CA PRO A 133 16.79 -14.06 -0.91
C PRO A 133 17.43 -13.81 -2.29
N ASP A 134 18.59 -14.43 -2.55
CA ASP A 134 19.35 -14.27 -3.81
C ASP A 134 18.51 -14.60 -5.07
N GLU A 135 17.52 -15.49 -4.92
CA GLU A 135 16.56 -15.82 -5.98
C GLU A 135 15.72 -14.63 -6.49
N PHE A 136 15.65 -13.54 -5.71
CA PHE A 136 14.96 -12.30 -6.07
C PHE A 136 15.92 -11.13 -6.31
N ALA A 137 17.22 -11.30 -6.10
CA ALA A 137 18.20 -10.21 -6.21
C ALA A 137 18.49 -9.81 -7.68
N ASP A 138 18.20 -10.70 -8.64
CA ASP A 138 18.44 -10.51 -10.08
C ASP A 138 17.17 -10.16 -10.88
N LEU A 139 16.06 -9.81 -10.20
CA LEU A 139 14.82 -9.30 -10.84
C LEU A 139 14.97 -7.85 -11.28
#